data_AF-A0A812JFF1-F1
#
_entry.id   AF-A0A812JFF1-F1
#
_cell.length_a   1.000
_cell.length_b   1.000
_cell.length_c   1.000
_cell.angle_alpha   90.00
_cell.angle_beta   90.00
_cell.angle_gamma   90.00
#
_symmetry.space_group_name_H-M   'P 1'
#
loop_
_entity.id
_entity.type
_entity.pdbx_description
1 polymer ?
#
loop_
_entity_poly.entity_id
_entity_poly.type
_entity_poly.pdbx_seq_one_letter_code
_entity_poly.pdbx_strand_id
1 'polypeptide(L)'
;MPTLSVREVKIRGELRWERKRDTWRPEGFTGRWLCVAAGGDCLIDYANGACDAERELPLNSICSLAMAMQQFIGATGAPEAGVHTHSVAFSSFLLAACTGPIFSVIVVVALPEDEPAELSTAELRLKAVEIHTALKSSEFGEQLEILAGATGQEREDKATSYTLSSCLDANGKELGTPLPPEVASAAREVFATALSWRAAERLAAFLAELPESERREVRRLCLFDTRLETVCTVPNETSSVPPNTTDTLLLKAGEETSRNPSESAESTSVWTWAAESREMAVLCTRTSPFFLGALLFKLPEKSPGGHAPGDPEGEGLISRVSFDHLDHLPIFRGRLEDLALSFCDKLGLPSKPE
;
A
#
# COMPACT_ATOMS: atom_id res chain seq x y z
N MET A 1 38.81 -8.31 0.15
CA MET A 1 37.39 -8.57 0.44
C MET A 1 36.63 -8.50 -0.87
N PRO A 2 36.02 -9.59 -1.35
CA PRO A 2 35.27 -9.53 -2.60
C PRO A 2 33.91 -8.89 -2.35
N THR A 3 33.69 -7.74 -2.97
CA THR A 3 32.39 -7.08 -3.13
C THR A 3 31.46 -7.98 -3.93
N LEU A 4 30.39 -8.47 -3.31
CA LEU A 4 29.30 -9.18 -3.98
C LEU A 4 28.55 -8.17 -4.87
N SER A 5 28.82 -8.20 -6.18
CA SER A 5 28.00 -7.50 -7.17
C SER A 5 26.69 -8.26 -7.35
N VAL A 6 25.56 -7.62 -7.12
CA VAL A 6 24.23 -8.14 -7.48
C VAL A 6 24.22 -8.35 -9.00
N ARG A 7 24.34 -9.61 -9.44
CA ARG A 7 24.16 -9.97 -10.84
C ARG A 7 22.66 -9.91 -11.14
N GLU A 8 22.32 -9.09 -12.12
CA GLU A 8 21.01 -9.00 -12.75
C GLU A 8 20.51 -10.40 -13.12
N VAL A 9 19.52 -10.92 -12.39
CA VAL A 9 18.86 -12.19 -12.71
C VAL A 9 17.88 -11.90 -13.85
N LYS A 10 18.37 -12.02 -15.08
CA LYS A 10 17.55 -11.89 -16.29
C LYS A 10 16.74 -13.17 -16.45
N ILE A 11 15.52 -13.19 -15.91
CA ILE A 11 14.54 -14.25 -16.19
C ILE A 11 14.21 -14.18 -17.68
N ARG A 12 14.84 -15.04 -18.48
CA ARG A 12 14.58 -15.16 -19.92
C ARG A 12 13.30 -15.97 -20.15
N GLY A 13 12.17 -15.28 -20.10
CA GLY A 13 10.97 -15.67 -20.81
C GLY A 13 10.63 -14.56 -21.79
N GLU A 14 10.88 -14.77 -23.09
CA GLU A 14 10.27 -13.91 -24.11
C GLU A 14 8.78 -14.23 -24.13
N LEU A 15 7.98 -13.49 -23.36
CA LEU A 15 6.54 -13.44 -23.56
C LEU A 15 6.30 -12.78 -24.90
N ARG A 16 5.84 -13.58 -25.87
CA ARG A 16 5.43 -13.06 -27.18
C ARG A 16 4.18 -12.20 -26.95
N TRP A 17 4.38 -10.89 -26.90
CA TRP A 17 3.33 -9.91 -27.08
C TRP A 17 2.83 -10.02 -28.53
N GLU A 18 2.01 -11.02 -28.80
CA GLU A 18 1.19 -10.99 -30.01
C GLU A 18 0.27 -9.78 -29.87
N ARG A 19 0.31 -8.89 -30.86
CA ARG A 19 -0.47 -7.65 -30.94
C ARG A 19 -1.98 -7.90 -30.97
N LYS A 20 -2.55 -8.48 -29.92
CA LYS A 20 -3.95 -8.31 -29.60
C LYS A 20 -4.03 -7.04 -28.79
N ARG A 21 -4.46 -5.97 -29.47
CA ARG A 21 -5.02 -4.76 -28.83
C ARG A 21 -6.34 -5.14 -28.14
N ASP A 22 -6.31 -6.10 -27.23
CA ASP A 22 -7.36 -6.16 -26.23
C ASP A 22 -7.08 -4.95 -25.34
N THR A 23 -8.03 -4.02 -25.38
CA THR A 23 -7.99 -2.69 -24.78
C THR A 23 -7.69 -2.80 -23.28
N TRP A 24 -6.41 -2.90 -22.92
CA TRP A 24 -5.99 -2.86 -21.54
C TRP A 24 -6.12 -1.41 -21.08
N ARG A 25 -7.20 -1.15 -20.35
CA ARG A 25 -7.32 -0.04 -19.42
C ARG A 25 -7.64 -0.67 -18.08
N PRO A 26 -6.77 -0.57 -17.07
CA PRO A 26 -7.06 -1.12 -15.76
C PRO A 26 -8.16 -0.29 -15.12
N GLU A 27 -9.42 -0.60 -15.42
CA GLU A 27 -10.55 -0.10 -14.65
C GLU A 27 -10.62 -0.88 -13.34
N GLY A 28 -9.93 -0.39 -12.31
CA GLY A 28 -9.93 -0.97 -10.97
C GLY A 28 -8.75 -1.90 -10.72
N PHE A 29 -8.85 -2.79 -9.74
CA PHE A 29 -7.73 -3.62 -9.29
C PHE A 29 -7.57 -4.89 -10.14
N THR A 30 -7.50 -4.72 -11.45
CA THR A 30 -7.31 -5.83 -12.40
C THR A 30 -5.91 -6.42 -12.24
N GLY A 31 -5.82 -7.75 -12.29
CA GLY A 31 -4.57 -8.47 -12.19
C GLY A 31 -4.77 -9.91 -11.74
N ARG A 32 -3.68 -10.66 -11.67
CA ARG A 32 -3.67 -12.01 -11.08
C ARG A 32 -3.29 -11.93 -9.61
N TRP A 33 -4.25 -12.21 -8.75
CA TRP A 33 -4.12 -12.14 -7.30
C TRP A 33 -3.91 -13.53 -6.73
N LEU A 34 -2.90 -13.71 -5.88
CA LEU A 34 -2.50 -14.99 -5.32
C LEU A 34 -2.45 -14.93 -3.79
N CYS A 35 -2.84 -16.02 -3.15
CA CYS A 35 -2.48 -16.31 -1.76
C CYS A 35 -1.43 -17.43 -1.77
N VAL A 36 -0.25 -17.15 -1.24
CA VAL A 36 0.91 -18.06 -1.26
C VAL A 36 1.27 -18.38 0.18
N ALA A 37 1.34 -19.66 0.55
CA ALA A 37 1.79 -20.07 1.87
C ALA A 37 3.25 -19.61 2.13
N ALA A 38 3.66 -19.48 3.38
CA ALA A 38 5.06 -19.30 3.75
C ALA A 38 5.92 -20.52 3.38
N GLY A 39 5.29 -21.68 3.18
CA GLY A 39 5.88 -22.82 2.51
C GLY A 39 5.81 -22.73 0.99
N GLY A 40 5.51 -21.58 0.38
CA GLY A 40 5.59 -21.26 -1.04
C GLY A 40 4.65 -21.97 -2.00
N ASP A 41 3.62 -22.60 -1.48
CA ASP A 41 2.56 -23.23 -2.29
C ASP A 41 1.46 -22.21 -2.58
N CYS A 42 0.87 -22.31 -3.77
CA CYS A 42 -0.28 -21.47 -4.11
C CYS A 42 -1.54 -22.03 -3.44
N LEU A 43 -2.09 -21.28 -2.49
CA LEU A 43 -3.33 -21.63 -1.80
C LEU A 43 -4.56 -21.16 -2.59
N ILE A 44 -4.46 -19.96 -3.20
CA ILE A 44 -5.53 -19.34 -3.98
C ILE A 44 -4.94 -18.66 -5.20
N ASP A 45 -5.53 -18.91 -6.37
CA ASP A 45 -5.29 -18.17 -7.62
C ASP A 45 -6.61 -17.49 -8.06
N TYR A 46 -6.61 -16.17 -8.04
CA TYR A 46 -7.77 -15.32 -8.34
C TYR A 46 -7.45 -14.33 -9.48
N ALA A 47 -7.93 -14.64 -10.67
CA ALA A 47 -7.77 -13.81 -11.86
C ALA A 47 -8.85 -12.71 -11.94
N ASN A 48 -8.62 -11.57 -11.29
CA ASN A 48 -9.55 -10.44 -11.33
C ASN A 48 -9.35 -9.62 -12.60
N GLY A 49 -10.12 -9.90 -13.66
CA GLY A 49 -9.93 -9.18 -14.94
C GLY A 49 -8.52 -9.34 -15.52
N ALA A 50 -7.78 -10.36 -15.09
CA ALA A 50 -6.39 -10.56 -15.48
C ALA A 50 -6.29 -10.79 -16.99
N CYS A 51 -5.31 -10.16 -17.65
CA CYS A 51 -5.07 -10.33 -19.08
C CYS A 51 -4.38 -11.68 -19.38
N ASP A 52 -4.29 -12.05 -20.65
CA ASP A 52 -3.67 -13.32 -21.05
C ASP A 52 -2.20 -13.40 -20.59
N ALA A 53 -1.44 -12.30 -20.70
CA ALA A 53 -0.04 -12.26 -20.25
C ALA A 53 0.11 -12.55 -18.75
N GLU A 54 -0.81 -12.04 -17.92
CA GLU A 54 -0.80 -12.30 -16.46
C GLU A 54 -1.17 -13.75 -16.14
N ARG A 55 -2.10 -14.33 -16.91
CA ARG A 55 -2.54 -15.72 -16.76
C ARG A 55 -1.50 -16.74 -17.24
N GLU A 56 -0.77 -16.39 -18.30
CA GLU A 56 0.28 -17.21 -18.89
C GLU A 56 1.55 -17.28 -18.03
N LEU A 57 1.74 -16.35 -17.09
CA LEU A 57 2.86 -16.41 -16.16
C LEU A 57 2.82 -17.71 -15.34
N PRO A 58 3.93 -18.47 -15.26
CA PRO A 58 3.95 -19.72 -14.50
C PRO A 58 3.74 -19.48 -13.00
N LEU A 59 2.70 -20.10 -12.42
CA LEU A 59 2.41 -20.01 -10.98
C LEU A 59 3.60 -20.37 -10.11
N ASN A 60 4.32 -21.44 -10.48
CA ASN A 60 5.51 -21.88 -9.76
C ASN A 60 6.56 -20.78 -9.67
N SER A 61 6.80 -20.04 -10.76
CA SER A 61 7.76 -18.95 -10.79
C SER A 61 7.31 -17.79 -9.90
N ILE A 62 6.02 -17.42 -9.93
CA ILE A 62 5.47 -16.35 -9.11
C ILE A 62 5.54 -16.71 -7.62
N CYS A 63 5.13 -17.93 -7.24
CA CYS A 63 5.19 -18.41 -5.86
C CYS A 63 6.63 -18.55 -5.35
N SER A 64 7.56 -18.91 -6.23
CA SER A 64 8.99 -18.96 -5.89
C SER A 64 9.57 -17.57 -5.64
N LEU A 65 9.14 -16.58 -6.44
CA LEU A 65 9.55 -15.20 -6.25
C LEU A 65 8.97 -14.60 -4.97
N ALA A 66 7.70 -14.89 -4.68
CA ALA A 66 7.05 -14.56 -3.41
C ALA A 66 7.87 -15.01 -2.20
N MET A 67 8.27 -16.29 -2.24
CA MET A 67 9.10 -16.91 -1.21
C MET A 67 10.46 -16.24 -1.09
N ALA A 68 11.12 -15.97 -2.21
CA ALA A 68 12.40 -15.28 -2.19
C ALA A 68 12.28 -13.87 -1.58
N MET A 69 11.17 -13.18 -1.84
CA MET A 69 10.87 -11.89 -1.20
C MET A 69 10.68 -12.08 0.31
N GLN A 70 9.86 -13.02 0.76
CA GLN A 70 9.69 -13.33 2.20
C GLN A 70 11.03 -13.65 2.88
N GLN A 71 11.85 -14.50 2.28
CA GLN A 71 13.16 -14.88 2.82
C GLN A 71 14.13 -13.70 2.88
N PHE A 72 14.13 -12.84 1.85
CA PHE A 72 14.93 -11.62 1.85
C PHE A 72 14.51 -10.68 2.99
N ILE A 73 13.20 -10.48 3.18
CA ILE A 73 12.66 -9.63 4.25
C ILE A 73 13.09 -10.15 5.62
N GLY A 74 12.91 -11.46 5.87
CA GLY A 74 13.34 -12.10 7.11
C GLY A 74 14.86 -11.96 7.34
N ALA A 75 15.67 -12.14 6.29
CA ALA A 75 17.13 -12.01 6.38
C ALA A 75 17.60 -10.57 6.63
N THR A 76 16.82 -9.56 6.24
CA THR A 76 17.17 -8.14 6.50
C THR A 76 16.95 -7.70 7.95
N GLY A 77 16.48 -8.60 8.84
CA GLY A 77 16.34 -8.31 10.26
C GLY A 77 15.21 -7.32 10.59
N ALA A 78 14.25 -7.15 9.68
CA ALA A 78 13.00 -6.48 10.00
C ALA A 78 12.31 -7.27 11.14
N PRO A 79 11.79 -6.59 12.18
CA PRO A 79 11.18 -7.27 13.31
C PRO A 79 10.09 -8.23 12.84
N GLU A 80 10.21 -9.51 13.22
CA GLU A 80 9.37 -10.63 12.76
C GLU A 80 7.87 -10.49 13.11
N ALA A 81 7.49 -9.45 13.86
CA ALA A 81 6.13 -9.22 14.27
C ALA A 81 5.37 -8.39 13.20
N GLY A 82 4.66 -9.09 12.32
CA GLY A 82 3.58 -8.49 11.54
C GLY A 82 3.63 -8.75 10.05
N VAL A 83 3.09 -7.80 9.31
CA VAL A 83 2.90 -7.87 7.86
C VAL A 83 3.77 -6.81 7.21
N HIS A 84 4.49 -7.18 6.16
CA HIS A 84 5.33 -6.27 5.39
C HIS A 84 4.80 -6.12 3.96
N THR A 85 4.99 -4.94 3.36
CA THR A 85 4.56 -4.70 1.98
C THR A 85 5.76 -4.41 1.09
N HIS A 86 5.78 -5.05 -0.08
CA HIS A 86 6.87 -4.95 -1.04
C HIS A 86 6.33 -4.81 -2.45
N SER A 87 7.14 -4.22 -3.32
CA SER A 87 6.83 -4.18 -4.75
C SER A 87 8.11 -4.35 -5.55
N VAL A 88 8.03 -5.12 -6.62
CA VAL A 88 9.13 -5.35 -7.55
C VAL A 88 8.61 -5.11 -8.96
N ALA A 89 9.21 -4.16 -9.65
CA ALA A 89 8.93 -3.90 -11.05
C ALA A 89 9.93 -4.65 -11.92
N PHE A 90 9.42 -5.39 -12.90
CA PHE A 90 10.16 -6.01 -13.97
C PHE A 90 9.85 -5.27 -15.29
N SER A 91 10.56 -5.61 -16.37
CA SER A 91 10.37 -4.93 -17.65
C SER A 91 8.96 -5.08 -18.25
N SER A 92 8.22 -6.10 -17.86
CA SER A 92 6.90 -6.44 -18.44
C SER A 92 5.79 -6.66 -17.40
N PHE A 93 6.12 -6.62 -16.11
CA PHE A 93 5.15 -6.82 -15.05
C PHE A 93 5.58 -6.14 -13.75
N LEU A 94 4.59 -5.82 -12.95
CA LEU A 94 4.72 -5.35 -11.59
C LEU A 94 4.20 -6.42 -10.64
N LEU A 95 4.95 -6.67 -9.58
CA LEU A 95 4.46 -7.40 -8.42
C LEU A 95 4.31 -6.45 -7.25
N ALA A 96 3.18 -6.54 -6.57
CA ALA A 96 3.01 -5.98 -5.23
C ALA A 96 2.61 -7.11 -4.29
N ALA A 97 3.21 -7.13 -3.10
CA ALA A 97 3.03 -8.19 -2.14
C ALA A 97 2.81 -7.62 -0.74
N CYS A 98 2.01 -8.35 0.02
CA CYS A 98 1.76 -8.22 1.43
C CYS A 98 2.18 -9.55 2.06
N THR A 99 3.31 -9.56 2.76
CA THR A 99 3.94 -10.76 3.28
C THR A 99 3.71 -10.86 4.78
N GLY A 100 3.04 -11.93 5.22
CA GLY A 100 2.93 -12.30 6.62
C GLY A 100 3.78 -13.54 6.96
N PRO A 101 3.80 -13.92 8.25
CA PRO A 101 4.56 -15.08 8.73
C PRO A 101 4.00 -16.42 8.23
N ILE A 102 2.71 -16.46 7.90
CA ILE A 102 2.00 -17.70 7.55
C ILE A 102 1.73 -17.76 6.05
N PHE A 103 1.30 -16.67 5.46
CA PHE A 103 1.04 -16.59 4.02
C PHE A 103 1.30 -15.17 3.52
N SER A 104 1.38 -15.03 2.21
CA SER A 104 1.50 -13.77 1.50
C SER A 104 0.35 -13.60 0.53
N VAL A 105 -0.13 -12.36 0.40
CA VAL A 105 -1.02 -11.96 -0.70
C VAL A 105 -0.23 -11.19 -1.73
N ILE A 106 -0.40 -11.52 -2.99
CA ILE A 106 0.41 -11.01 -4.09
C ILE A 106 -0.50 -10.66 -5.24
N VAL A 107 -0.18 -9.58 -5.93
CA VAL A 107 -0.77 -9.26 -7.22
C VAL A 107 0.31 -9.16 -8.27
N VAL A 108 0.01 -9.72 -9.44
CA VAL A 108 0.77 -9.57 -10.67
C VAL A 108 -0.04 -8.75 -11.64
N VAL A 109 0.55 -7.67 -12.13
CA VAL A 109 -0.03 -6.78 -13.15
C VAL A 109 0.95 -6.68 -14.30
N ALA A 110 0.49 -6.90 -15.53
CA ALA A 110 1.30 -6.64 -16.72
C ALA A 110 1.54 -5.14 -16.88
N LEU A 111 2.77 -4.75 -17.20
CA LEU A 111 3.11 -3.37 -17.52
C LEU A 111 3.11 -3.21 -19.04
N PRO A 112 2.31 -2.29 -19.61
CA PRO A 112 2.44 -1.94 -21.01
C PRO A 112 3.83 -1.36 -21.29
N GLU A 113 4.44 -1.70 -22.43
CA GLU A 113 5.74 -1.13 -22.82
C GLU A 113 5.68 0.39 -23.08
N ASP A 114 4.48 0.92 -23.40
CA ASP A 114 4.30 2.30 -23.90
C ASP A 114 3.44 3.19 -22.99
N GLU A 115 2.83 2.69 -21.90
CA GLU A 115 1.96 3.48 -21.03
C GLU A 115 2.30 3.29 -19.54
N PRO A 116 2.47 4.38 -18.77
CA PRO A 116 2.59 4.27 -17.33
C PRO A 116 1.27 3.73 -16.76
N ALA A 117 1.35 2.62 -16.02
CA ALA A 117 0.18 2.06 -15.35
C ALA A 117 -0.49 3.14 -14.47
N GLU A 118 -1.80 3.33 -14.64
CA GLU A 118 -2.58 4.33 -13.87
C GLU A 118 -2.63 3.99 -12.36
N LEU A 119 -2.44 2.72 -12.00
CA LEU A 119 -2.47 2.25 -10.61
C LEU A 119 -1.12 2.44 -9.93
N SER A 120 -1.14 3.11 -8.77
CA SER A 120 0.05 3.24 -7.95
C SER A 120 0.42 1.90 -7.30
N THR A 121 1.72 1.64 -7.15
CA THR A 121 2.23 0.50 -6.37
C THR A 121 1.68 0.48 -4.96
N ALA A 122 1.45 1.66 -4.37
CA ALA A 122 0.88 1.81 -3.04
C ALA A 122 -0.58 1.35 -2.95
N GLU A 123 -1.41 1.59 -3.97
CA GLU A 123 -2.78 1.07 -4.01
C GLU A 123 -2.83 -0.46 -4.07
N LEU A 124 -1.97 -1.06 -4.89
CA LEU A 124 -1.87 -2.52 -4.98
C LEU A 124 -1.40 -3.14 -3.65
N ARG A 125 -0.41 -2.52 -2.99
CA ARG A 125 0.04 -2.94 -1.66
C ARG A 125 -1.07 -2.80 -0.62
N LEU A 126 -1.85 -1.71 -0.63
CA LEU A 126 -3.02 -1.54 0.24
C LEU A 126 -4.01 -2.70 0.06
N LYS A 127 -4.35 -3.05 -1.18
CA LYS A 127 -5.27 -4.16 -1.45
C LYS A 127 -4.74 -5.51 -1.02
N ALA A 128 -3.45 -5.74 -1.19
CA ALA A 128 -2.82 -6.94 -0.66
C ALA A 128 -2.91 -7.01 0.88
N VAL A 129 -2.79 -5.88 1.59
CA VAL A 129 -3.00 -5.81 3.05
C VAL A 129 -4.46 -6.06 3.43
N GLU A 130 -5.41 -5.43 2.75
CA GLU A 130 -6.86 -5.65 2.98
C GLU A 130 -7.23 -7.13 2.86
N ILE A 131 -6.83 -7.77 1.76
CA ILE A 131 -7.09 -9.19 1.52
C ILE A 131 -6.38 -10.04 2.56
N HIS A 132 -5.11 -9.77 2.86
CA HIS A 132 -4.35 -10.54 3.82
C HIS A 132 -5.02 -10.54 5.20
N THR A 133 -5.39 -9.35 5.71
CA THR A 133 -6.01 -9.30 7.03
C THR A 133 -7.43 -9.87 7.02
N ALA A 134 -8.21 -9.64 5.97
CA ALA A 134 -9.54 -10.24 5.86
C ALA A 134 -9.46 -11.78 5.87
N LEU A 135 -8.55 -12.37 5.11
CA LEU A 135 -8.30 -13.82 5.12
C LEU A 135 -7.85 -14.31 6.50
N LYS A 136 -6.92 -13.60 7.16
CA LYS A 136 -6.42 -13.97 8.49
C LYS A 136 -7.53 -13.92 9.56
N SER A 137 -8.39 -12.92 9.50
CA SER A 137 -9.49 -12.71 10.47
C SER A 137 -10.73 -13.55 10.21
N SER A 138 -10.82 -14.20 9.05
CA SER A 138 -11.96 -15.00 8.66
C SER A 138 -12.09 -16.30 9.47
N GLU A 139 -13.27 -16.91 9.39
CA GLU A 139 -13.61 -18.18 10.03
C GLU A 139 -12.70 -19.35 9.61
N PHE A 140 -12.05 -19.20 8.46
CA PHE A 140 -11.14 -20.17 7.86
C PHE A 140 -9.66 -19.75 7.95
N GLY A 141 -9.36 -18.70 8.74
CA GLY A 141 -7.99 -18.30 9.05
C GLY A 141 -7.18 -19.50 9.57
N GLU A 142 -7.68 -20.20 10.59
CA GLU A 142 -7.02 -21.39 11.17
C GLU A 142 -6.72 -22.49 10.12
N GLN A 143 -7.61 -22.68 9.13
CA GLN A 143 -7.41 -23.67 8.07
C GLN A 143 -6.29 -23.24 7.12
N LEU A 144 -6.21 -21.95 6.79
CA LEU A 144 -5.08 -21.38 6.04
C LEU A 144 -3.78 -21.52 6.83
N GLU A 145 -3.81 -21.30 8.15
CA GLU A 145 -2.64 -21.47 9.02
C GLU A 145 -2.15 -22.92 9.08
N ILE A 146 -3.06 -23.89 9.23
CA ILE A 146 -2.73 -25.31 9.24
C ILE A 146 -2.10 -25.74 7.90
N LEU A 147 -2.70 -25.33 6.79
CA LEU A 147 -2.19 -25.67 5.46
C LEU A 147 -0.84 -25.01 5.19
N ALA A 148 -0.69 -23.73 5.54
CA ALA A 148 0.58 -23.06 5.45
C ALA A 148 1.66 -23.70 6.33
N GLY A 149 1.32 -24.08 7.56
CA GLY A 149 2.23 -24.80 8.47
C GLY A 149 2.65 -26.17 7.94
N ALA A 150 1.72 -26.93 7.34
CA ALA A 150 2.03 -28.21 6.70
C ALA A 150 3.03 -28.04 5.54
N THR A 151 2.81 -27.04 4.68
CA THR A 151 3.73 -26.74 3.57
C THR A 151 5.10 -26.24 4.05
N GLY A 152 5.12 -25.48 5.16
CA GLY A 152 6.35 -25.05 5.82
C GLY A 152 7.16 -26.23 6.34
N GLN A 153 6.53 -27.16 7.07
CA GLN A 153 7.19 -28.35 7.61
C GLN A 153 7.73 -29.27 6.51
N GLU A 154 6.93 -29.53 5.47
CA GLU A 154 7.36 -30.32 4.31
C GLU A 154 8.56 -29.71 3.57
N ARG A 155 8.76 -28.39 3.70
CA ARG A 155 9.86 -27.66 3.08
C ARG A 155 11.07 -27.50 3.99
N GLU A 156 10.92 -27.31 5.30
CA GLU A 156 12.07 -27.36 6.23
C GLU A 156 12.81 -28.69 6.12
N ASP A 157 12.07 -29.79 5.97
CA ASP A 157 12.61 -31.12 5.73
C ASP A 157 13.40 -31.23 4.39
N LYS A 158 13.16 -30.31 3.44
CA LYS A 158 13.80 -30.23 2.12
C LYS A 158 14.80 -29.06 1.98
N ALA A 159 14.86 -28.13 2.94
CA ALA A 159 15.49 -26.81 2.82
C ALA A 159 17.03 -26.82 2.85
N THR A 160 17.68 -27.95 3.15
CA THR A 160 19.14 -28.08 3.16
C THR A 160 19.80 -27.92 1.76
N SER A 161 19.01 -27.75 0.69
CA SER A 161 19.51 -27.60 -0.69
C SER A 161 18.78 -26.52 -1.53
N TYR A 162 17.99 -25.65 -0.90
CA TYR A 162 17.05 -24.79 -1.62
C TYR A 162 17.74 -23.55 -2.21
N THR A 163 17.66 -23.40 -3.53
CA THR A 163 18.13 -22.24 -4.30
C THR A 163 17.00 -21.74 -5.21
N LEU A 164 17.01 -20.47 -5.61
CA LEU A 164 16.06 -19.96 -6.63
C LEU A 164 16.03 -20.86 -7.89
N SER A 165 17.17 -21.45 -8.26
CA SER A 165 17.28 -22.46 -9.32
C SER A 165 16.46 -23.72 -9.06
N SER A 166 16.47 -24.29 -7.84
CA SER A 166 15.69 -25.49 -7.54
C SER A 166 14.17 -25.28 -7.60
N CYS A 167 13.72 -24.01 -7.49
CA CYS A 167 12.30 -23.66 -7.63
C CYS A 167 11.87 -23.52 -9.10
N LEU A 168 12.80 -23.14 -9.97
CA LEU A 168 12.57 -22.98 -11.41
C LEU A 168 12.78 -24.31 -12.16
N ASP A 169 13.62 -25.21 -11.63
CA ASP A 169 13.93 -26.52 -12.23
C ASP A 169 12.96 -27.65 -11.82
N ALA A 170 11.98 -27.36 -10.95
CA ALA A 170 10.95 -28.32 -10.58
C ALA A 170 10.01 -28.58 -11.77
N ASN A 171 10.40 -29.52 -12.62
CA ASN A 171 9.60 -30.07 -13.71
C ASN A 171 8.19 -30.43 -13.24
N GLY A 172 7.23 -29.54 -13.48
CA GLY A 172 5.80 -29.83 -13.66
C GLY A 172 5.02 -30.45 -12.48
N LYS A 173 5.57 -30.56 -11.26
CA LYS A 173 4.72 -30.87 -10.11
C LYS A 173 3.97 -29.60 -9.72
N GLU A 174 2.65 -29.66 -9.83
CA GLU A 174 1.74 -28.60 -9.38
C GLU A 174 2.03 -28.31 -7.90
N LEU A 175 2.53 -27.10 -7.62
CA LEU A 175 2.62 -26.53 -6.27
C LEU A 175 1.23 -26.03 -5.87
N GLY A 176 0.34 -26.98 -5.62
CA GLY A 176 -1.02 -26.71 -5.22
C GLY A 176 -1.43 -27.69 -4.14
N THR A 177 -1.55 -27.19 -2.91
CA THR A 177 -2.36 -27.86 -1.90
C THR A 177 -3.74 -27.19 -1.97
N PRO A 178 -4.67 -27.73 -2.79
CA PRO A 178 -5.93 -27.04 -3.01
C PRO A 178 -6.70 -26.93 -1.71
N LEU A 179 -7.17 -25.72 -1.41
CA LEU A 179 -8.08 -25.49 -0.31
C LEU A 179 -9.35 -26.33 -0.49
N PRO A 180 -10.00 -26.76 0.61
CA PRO A 180 -11.34 -27.32 0.54
C PRO A 180 -12.26 -26.39 -0.28
N PRO A 181 -13.15 -26.91 -1.14
CA PRO A 181 -13.93 -26.07 -2.07
C PRO A 181 -14.73 -24.95 -1.40
N GLU A 182 -15.28 -25.20 -0.22
CA GLU A 182 -16.03 -24.23 0.58
C GLU A 182 -15.13 -23.07 1.03
N VAL A 183 -13.92 -23.39 1.51
CA VAL A 183 -12.91 -22.41 1.94
C VAL A 183 -12.38 -21.62 0.75
N ALA A 184 -12.13 -22.29 -0.38
CA ALA A 184 -11.72 -21.64 -1.61
C ALA A 184 -12.78 -20.66 -2.13
N SER A 185 -14.06 -21.02 -2.03
CA SER A 185 -15.18 -20.14 -2.41
C SER A 185 -15.25 -18.92 -1.51
N ALA A 186 -15.27 -19.12 -0.18
CA ALA A 186 -15.33 -18.03 0.78
C ALA A 186 -14.12 -17.10 0.68
N ALA A 187 -12.92 -17.66 0.47
CA ALA A 187 -11.74 -16.86 0.26
C ALA A 187 -11.84 -16.04 -1.03
N ARG A 188 -12.37 -16.57 -2.13
CA ARG A 188 -12.61 -15.79 -3.36
C ARG A 188 -13.60 -14.65 -3.15
N GLU A 189 -14.60 -14.82 -2.29
CA GLU A 189 -15.51 -13.73 -1.90
C GLU A 189 -14.78 -12.61 -1.14
N VAL A 190 -13.80 -12.96 -0.30
CA VAL A 190 -12.91 -11.98 0.34
C VAL A 190 -12.13 -11.18 -0.70
N PHE A 191 -11.53 -11.83 -1.70
CA PHE A 191 -10.84 -11.13 -2.80
C PHE A 191 -11.81 -10.22 -3.56
N ALA A 192 -12.96 -10.74 -3.98
CA ALA A 192 -13.96 -9.96 -4.71
C ALA A 192 -14.42 -8.72 -3.94
N THR A 193 -14.68 -8.88 -2.63
CA THR A 193 -15.12 -7.79 -1.76
C THR A 193 -14.03 -6.73 -1.61
N ALA A 194 -12.80 -7.14 -1.28
CA ALA A 194 -11.68 -6.20 -1.11
C ALA A 194 -11.36 -5.43 -2.40
N LEU A 195 -11.43 -6.10 -3.55
CA LEU A 195 -11.15 -5.52 -4.87
C LEU A 195 -12.34 -4.71 -5.43
N SER A 196 -13.53 -4.78 -4.84
CA SER A 196 -14.68 -3.97 -5.28
C SER A 196 -14.65 -2.53 -4.76
N TRP A 197 -13.92 -2.28 -3.67
CA TRP A 197 -13.99 -1.02 -2.94
C TRP A 197 -12.75 -0.15 -3.20
N ARG A 198 -12.88 1.17 -3.41
CA ARG A 198 -11.72 2.06 -3.60
C ARG A 198 -11.55 3.05 -2.44
N ALA A 199 -10.31 3.27 -2.01
CA ALA A 199 -10.00 4.25 -0.96
C ALA A 199 -10.43 5.67 -1.36
N ALA A 200 -10.23 6.04 -2.63
CA ALA A 200 -10.64 7.33 -3.18
C ALA A 200 -12.15 7.60 -3.03
N GLU A 201 -13.01 6.59 -3.21
CA GLU A 201 -14.47 6.75 -3.07
C GLU A 201 -14.87 7.13 -1.64
N ARG A 202 -14.19 6.57 -0.64
CA ARG A 202 -14.45 6.91 0.77
C ARG A 202 -13.92 8.27 1.16
N LEU A 203 -12.74 8.66 0.65
CA LEU A 203 -12.24 10.02 0.83
C LEU A 203 -13.19 11.05 0.18
N ALA A 204 -13.71 10.75 -1.00
CA ALA A 204 -14.69 11.59 -1.69
C ALA A 204 -16.02 11.69 -0.93
N ALA A 205 -16.54 10.56 -0.43
CA ALA A 205 -17.74 10.54 0.40
C ALA A 205 -17.56 11.38 1.67
N PHE A 206 -16.44 11.20 2.38
CA PHE A 206 -16.12 12.02 3.55
C PHE A 206 -16.08 13.51 3.22
N LEU A 207 -15.39 13.90 2.15
CA LEU A 207 -15.33 15.30 1.70
C LEU A 207 -16.74 15.85 1.41
N ALA A 208 -17.61 15.04 0.81
CA ALA A 208 -19.00 15.40 0.50
C ALA A 208 -19.92 15.44 1.74
N GLU A 209 -19.55 14.83 2.85
CA GLU A 209 -20.27 14.86 4.13
C GLU A 209 -19.81 15.99 5.07
N LEU A 210 -18.63 16.57 4.83
CA LEU A 210 -18.13 17.69 5.65
C LEU A 210 -19.08 18.89 5.60
N PRO A 211 -19.32 19.59 6.73
CA PRO A 211 -19.98 20.89 6.73
C PRO A 211 -19.32 21.85 5.75
N GLU A 212 -20.10 22.71 5.09
CA GLU A 212 -19.59 23.61 4.06
C GLU A 212 -18.45 24.51 4.56
N SER A 213 -18.51 24.94 5.83
CA SER A 213 -17.45 25.72 6.48
C SER A 213 -16.12 24.97 6.56
N GLU A 214 -16.14 23.66 6.83
CA GLU A 214 -14.92 22.84 6.89
C GLU A 214 -14.46 22.45 5.49
N ARG A 215 -15.41 22.06 4.62
CA ARG A 215 -15.12 21.65 3.25
C ARG A 215 -14.40 22.74 2.46
N ARG A 216 -14.77 24.01 2.62
CA ARG A 216 -14.12 25.14 1.93
C ARG A 216 -12.66 25.32 2.34
N GLU A 217 -12.30 24.90 3.56
CA GLU A 217 -10.91 24.96 4.05
C GLU A 217 -10.08 23.76 3.58
N VAL A 218 -10.71 22.61 3.29
CA VAL A 218 -10.03 21.43 2.77
C VAL A 218 -9.73 21.59 1.28
N ARG A 219 -8.44 21.67 0.95
CA ARG A 219 -7.97 21.67 -0.44
C ARG A 219 -7.87 20.24 -1.00
N ARG A 220 -7.35 19.30 -0.21
CA ARG A 220 -7.15 17.89 -0.60
C ARG A 220 -7.22 16.95 0.58
N LEU A 221 -7.63 15.72 0.30
CA LEU A 221 -7.46 14.56 1.16
C LEU A 221 -6.53 13.56 0.46
N CYS A 222 -5.58 13.01 1.20
CA CYS A 222 -4.64 12.02 0.69
C CYS A 222 -4.53 10.87 1.66
N LEU A 223 -4.29 9.68 1.12
CA LEU A 223 -3.90 8.50 1.88
C LEU A 223 -2.49 8.10 1.45
N PHE A 224 -1.61 7.89 2.42
CA PHE A 224 -0.24 7.43 2.19
C PHE A 224 -0.03 6.09 2.88
N ASP A 225 0.89 5.27 2.36
CA ASP A 225 1.35 4.07 3.06
C ASP A 225 2.51 4.35 4.02
N THR A 226 3.04 3.32 4.70
CA THR A 226 4.18 3.45 5.62
C THR A 226 5.43 3.98 4.97
N ARG A 227 5.55 3.84 3.65
CA ARG A 227 6.68 4.34 2.86
C ARG A 227 6.45 5.77 2.37
N LEU A 228 5.34 6.38 2.80
CA LEU A 228 4.86 7.68 2.35
C LEU A 228 4.57 7.72 0.85
N GLU A 229 4.39 6.58 0.19
CA GLU A 229 3.93 6.56 -1.19
C GLU A 229 2.43 6.89 -1.20
N THR A 230 2.02 7.75 -2.13
CA THR A 230 0.62 8.17 -2.25
C THR A 230 -0.21 7.00 -2.73
N VAL A 231 -1.14 6.55 -1.87
CA VAL A 231 -2.16 5.57 -2.22
C VAL A 231 -3.18 6.26 -3.11
N CYS A 232 -3.88 7.26 -2.59
CA CYS A 232 -4.85 8.02 -3.38
C CYS A 232 -4.96 9.47 -2.93
N THR A 233 -5.40 10.33 -3.84
CA THR A 233 -5.61 11.76 -3.61
C THR A 233 -6.97 12.15 -4.13
N VAL A 234 -7.77 12.80 -3.28
CA VAL A 234 -9.05 13.39 -3.65
C VAL A 234 -8.94 14.91 -3.54
N PRO A 235 -8.93 15.63 -4.67
CA PRO A 235 -8.97 17.08 -4.65
C PRO A 235 -10.37 17.58 -4.30
N ASN A 236 -10.44 18.72 -3.63
CA ASN A 236 -11.67 19.50 -3.60
C ASN A 236 -11.76 20.33 -4.90
N GLU A 237 -12.80 20.10 -5.70
CA GLU A 237 -12.98 20.66 -7.07
C GLU A 237 -13.01 22.19 -7.13
N THR A 238 -12.99 22.87 -5.98
CA THR A 238 -12.99 24.33 -5.85
C THR A 238 -11.61 24.98 -6.02
N SER A 239 -10.52 24.21 -6.14
CA SER A 239 -9.14 24.74 -6.15
C SER A 239 -8.51 24.80 -7.55
N SER A 240 -7.97 25.97 -7.92
CA SER A 240 -7.29 26.24 -9.22
C SER A 240 -5.76 26.09 -9.21
N VAL A 241 -5.18 25.63 -8.10
CA VAL A 241 -3.71 25.57 -7.94
C VAL A 241 -3.14 24.21 -8.38
N PRO A 242 -1.95 24.15 -9.02
CA PRO A 242 -1.41 22.93 -9.61
C PRO A 242 -1.25 21.77 -8.62
N PRO A 243 -1.41 20.52 -9.08
CA PRO A 243 -1.40 19.33 -8.23
C PRO A 243 -0.05 18.98 -7.59
N ASN A 244 1.08 19.28 -8.23
CA ASN A 244 2.36 18.69 -7.81
C ASN A 244 2.96 19.36 -6.57
N THR A 245 2.69 20.65 -6.36
CA THR A 245 3.27 21.42 -5.24
C THR A 245 2.66 21.01 -3.89
N THR A 246 1.41 20.52 -3.89
CA THR A 246 0.67 20.16 -2.68
C THR A 246 1.01 18.80 -2.11
N ASP A 247 1.25 17.84 -2.99
CA ASP A 247 1.52 16.46 -2.55
C ASP A 247 2.91 16.42 -1.89
N THR A 248 3.84 17.25 -2.39
CA THR A 248 5.15 17.50 -1.78
C THR A 248 5.07 17.97 -0.33
N LEU A 249 4.06 18.76 0.04
CA LEU A 249 3.90 19.26 1.42
C LEU A 249 3.50 18.15 2.39
N LEU A 250 2.49 17.36 2.02
CA LEU A 250 2.02 16.24 2.83
C LEU A 250 3.09 15.16 2.96
N LEU A 251 3.83 14.89 1.87
CA LEU A 251 4.97 13.97 1.86
C LEU A 251 6.04 14.38 2.86
N LYS A 252 6.52 15.62 2.78
CA LYS A 252 7.56 16.10 3.68
C LYS A 252 7.10 16.18 5.14
N ALA A 253 5.83 16.49 5.40
CA ALA A 253 5.26 16.42 6.75
C ALA A 253 5.22 14.97 7.28
N GLY A 254 4.93 14.01 6.41
CA GLY A 254 5.01 12.58 6.72
C GLY A 254 6.45 12.12 7.00
N GLU A 255 7.42 12.60 6.22
CA GLU A 255 8.84 12.30 6.41
C GLU A 255 9.33 12.79 7.79
N GLU A 256 8.99 14.03 8.15
CA GLU A 256 9.38 14.60 9.44
C GLU A 256 8.74 13.86 10.62
N THR A 257 7.48 13.42 10.44
CA THR A 257 6.79 12.56 11.41
C THR A 257 7.49 11.20 11.57
N SER A 258 7.95 10.59 10.46
CA SER A 258 8.64 9.29 10.47
C SER A 258 10.02 9.33 11.14
N ARG A 259 10.70 10.49 11.08
CA ARG A 259 12.06 10.67 11.64
C ARG A 259 12.06 10.87 13.16
N ASN A 260 10.99 11.43 13.71
CA ASN A 260 10.87 11.77 15.13
C ASN A 260 9.72 10.99 15.83
N PRO A 261 9.80 9.66 15.92
CA PRO A 261 8.74 8.82 16.51
C PRO A 261 8.61 8.98 18.03
N SER A 262 9.48 9.76 18.69
CA SER A 262 9.51 9.95 20.14
C SER A 262 8.33 10.77 20.70
N GLU A 263 7.60 11.50 19.84
CA GLU A 263 6.34 12.13 20.20
C GLU A 263 5.21 11.16 19.84
N SER A 264 4.48 10.67 20.85
CA SER A 264 3.58 9.51 20.76
C SER A 264 2.77 9.43 19.45
N ALA A 265 2.84 8.25 18.82
CA ALA A 265 2.07 7.85 17.63
C ALA A 265 0.53 7.96 17.80
N GLU A 266 0.06 8.37 18.99
CA GLU A 266 -1.33 8.46 19.39
C GLU A 266 -1.99 9.80 19.03
N SER A 267 -1.30 10.76 18.40
CA SER A 267 -1.86 12.07 18.10
C SER A 267 -1.80 12.44 16.62
N THR A 268 -2.93 12.92 16.08
CA THR A 268 -2.94 13.75 14.87
C THR A 268 -1.85 14.82 15.02
N SER A 269 -1.20 15.22 13.93
CA SER A 269 -0.13 16.21 13.95
C SER A 269 -0.39 17.29 12.90
N VAL A 270 -0.06 18.54 13.23
CA VAL A 270 -0.28 19.71 12.38
C VAL A 270 1.07 20.29 11.98
N TRP A 271 1.25 20.49 10.68
CA TRP A 271 2.50 20.90 10.07
C TRP A 271 2.27 22.08 9.12
N THR A 272 3.22 23.02 9.10
CA THR A 272 3.20 24.18 8.21
C THR A 272 4.54 24.34 7.50
N TRP A 273 4.54 25.04 6.36
CA TRP A 273 5.75 25.29 5.59
C TRP A 273 6.18 26.77 5.71
N ALA A 274 7.39 26.98 6.21
CA ALA A 274 7.87 28.27 6.70
C ALA A 274 8.23 29.29 5.62
N ALA A 275 8.43 28.88 4.36
CA ALA A 275 8.99 29.80 3.37
C ALA A 275 7.98 30.82 2.82
N GLU A 276 6.70 30.47 2.58
CA GLU A 276 5.73 31.41 1.99
C GLU A 276 4.28 30.86 1.93
N SER A 277 3.97 29.70 2.51
CA SER A 277 2.72 28.99 2.16
C SER A 277 1.52 29.45 2.99
N ARG A 278 0.43 29.74 2.26
CA ARG A 278 -0.93 29.77 2.81
C ARG A 278 -1.49 28.36 2.98
N GLU A 279 -0.69 27.39 3.44
CA GLU A 279 -1.08 25.98 3.44
C GLU A 279 -0.62 25.27 4.70
N MET A 280 -1.51 24.43 5.22
CA MET A 280 -1.29 23.64 6.43
C MET A 280 -1.60 22.17 6.14
N ALA A 281 -0.68 21.30 6.51
CA ALA A 281 -0.84 19.86 6.41
C ALA A 281 -1.26 19.30 7.77
N VAL A 282 -2.39 18.60 7.80
CA VAL A 282 -2.84 17.83 8.96
C VAL A 282 -2.63 16.35 8.63
N LEU A 283 -1.91 15.64 9.49
CA LEU A 283 -1.62 14.22 9.32
C LEU A 283 -2.16 13.43 10.51
N CYS A 284 -3.00 12.44 10.23
CA CYS A 284 -3.42 11.47 11.22
C CYS A 284 -2.46 10.26 11.18
N THR A 285 -1.73 10.05 12.26
CA THR A 285 -0.75 8.96 12.42
C THR A 285 -1.36 7.71 13.06
N ARG A 286 -2.63 7.77 13.45
CA ARG A 286 -3.32 6.69 14.18
C ARG A 286 -3.59 5.45 13.33
N THR A 287 -3.30 5.51 12.03
CA THR A 287 -3.75 4.51 11.07
C THR A 287 -2.67 3.59 10.58
N SER A 288 -1.89 2.92 11.42
CA SER A 288 -0.93 1.93 10.90
C SER A 288 -1.63 0.89 9.99
N PRO A 289 -1.08 0.54 8.81
CA PRO A 289 0.20 0.93 8.20
C PRO A 289 0.13 2.15 7.23
N PHE A 290 -0.75 3.10 7.47
CA PHE A 290 -1.08 4.23 6.59
C PHE A 290 -1.09 5.57 7.33
N PHE A 291 -0.99 6.66 6.57
CA PHE A 291 -1.18 8.02 7.06
C PHE A 291 -2.32 8.68 6.29
N LEU A 292 -3.36 9.11 7.00
CA LEU A 292 -4.41 9.96 6.43
C LEU A 292 -3.96 11.41 6.52
N GLY A 293 -3.89 12.10 5.37
CA GLY A 293 -3.50 13.50 5.29
C GLY A 293 -4.62 14.39 4.76
N ALA A 294 -4.74 15.59 5.32
CA ALA A 294 -5.55 16.66 4.79
C ALA A 294 -4.69 17.91 4.57
N LEU A 295 -4.79 18.50 3.38
CA LEU A 295 -4.19 19.79 3.10
C LEU A 295 -5.27 20.87 3.22
N LEU A 296 -5.01 21.85 4.06
CA LEU A 296 -5.91 22.96 4.34
C LEU A 296 -5.39 24.27 3.73
N PHE A 297 -6.31 25.13 3.31
CA PHE A 297 -6.00 26.54 3.11
C PHE A 297 -5.68 27.18 4.46
N LYS A 298 -4.52 27.83 4.57
CA LYS A 298 -4.20 28.70 5.70
C LYS A 298 -5.00 29.98 5.49
N LEU A 299 -5.94 30.25 6.38
CA LEU A 299 -6.50 31.58 6.52
C LEU A 299 -5.33 32.57 6.74
N PRO A 300 -5.30 33.72 6.05
CA PRO A 300 -4.29 34.73 6.34
C PRO A 300 -4.44 35.11 7.81
N GLU A 301 -3.42 34.79 8.61
CA GLU A 301 -3.30 35.37 9.94
C GLU A 301 -3.45 36.89 9.79
N LYS A 302 -4.32 37.49 10.61
CA LYS A 302 -4.15 38.90 10.94
C LYS A 302 -2.83 39.00 11.69
N SER A 303 -1.72 39.09 10.99
CA SER A 303 -0.40 39.24 11.60
C SER A 303 -0.40 40.53 12.43
N PRO A 304 -0.21 40.49 13.76
CA PRO A 304 0.19 41.66 14.50
C PRO A 304 1.71 41.78 14.33
N GLY A 305 2.15 42.34 13.20
CA GLY A 305 3.57 42.59 12.95
C GLY A 305 3.96 42.21 11.53
N GLY A 306 4.06 43.20 10.66
CA GLY A 306 4.62 43.04 9.33
C GLY A 306 6.12 42.77 9.40
N HIS A 307 6.54 41.63 8.86
CA HIS A 307 7.90 41.47 8.35
C HIS A 307 7.85 41.32 6.84
N ALA A 308 8.77 42.03 6.20
CA ALA A 308 8.82 42.26 4.76
C ALA A 308 9.13 40.96 3.99
N PRO A 309 8.65 40.84 2.74
CA PRO A 309 9.01 39.73 1.87
C PRO A 309 10.43 39.96 1.34
N GLY A 310 11.34 39.02 1.61
CA GLY A 310 12.72 39.10 1.15
C GLY A 310 13.47 37.80 1.40
N ASP A 311 13.28 36.81 0.52
CA ASP A 311 14.33 36.09 -0.22
C ASP A 311 13.74 34.83 -0.88
N PRO A 312 13.69 34.74 -2.22
CA PRO A 312 13.11 33.59 -2.92
C PRO A 312 14.23 32.59 -3.26
N GLU A 313 14.81 31.89 -2.28
CA GLU A 313 15.66 30.71 -2.56
C GLU A 313 15.95 29.84 -1.32
N GLY A 314 15.04 29.82 -0.34
CA GLY A 314 15.10 28.90 0.79
C GLY A 314 14.30 27.63 0.52
N GLU A 315 14.95 26.47 0.51
CA GLU A 315 14.27 25.18 0.75
C GLU A 315 13.41 25.33 2.01
N GLY A 316 12.11 25.54 1.85
CA GLY A 316 11.34 25.97 2.99
C GLY A 316 11.31 24.90 4.08
N LEU A 317 11.54 25.33 5.31
CA LEU A 317 11.54 24.50 6.48
C LEU A 317 10.10 24.06 6.78
N ILE A 318 9.87 22.77 6.99
CA ILE A 318 8.59 22.31 7.56
C ILE A 318 8.71 22.35 9.08
N SER A 319 7.70 22.91 9.71
CA SER A 319 7.66 23.09 11.16
C SER A 319 6.36 22.52 11.71
N ARG A 320 6.49 21.69 12.75
CA ARG A 320 5.34 21.25 13.55
C ARG A 320 4.79 22.47 14.28
N VAL A 321 3.47 22.63 14.27
CA VAL A 321 2.79 23.74 14.95
C VAL A 321 1.79 23.23 15.98
N SER A 322 1.40 24.11 16.91
CA SER A 322 0.37 23.81 17.91
C SER A 322 -0.96 23.50 17.24
N PHE A 323 -1.76 22.65 17.89
CA PHE A 323 -3.14 22.36 17.48
C PHE A 323 -4.07 23.57 17.52
N ASP A 324 -3.72 24.61 18.28
CA ASP A 324 -4.51 25.85 18.38
C ASP A 324 -4.70 26.51 16.99
N HIS A 325 -3.83 26.19 16.02
CA HIS A 325 -3.99 26.63 14.63
C HIS A 325 -5.26 26.06 13.96
N LEU A 326 -5.86 25.01 14.51
CA LEU A 326 -7.13 24.42 14.07
C LEU A 326 -8.32 24.84 14.96
N ASP A 327 -8.20 25.85 15.83
CA ASP A 327 -9.29 26.29 16.71
C ASP A 327 -10.56 26.71 15.96
N HIS A 328 -10.41 27.15 14.71
CA HIS A 328 -11.51 27.49 13.81
C HIS A 328 -12.21 26.26 13.19
N LEU A 329 -11.62 25.07 13.33
CA LEU A 329 -12.11 23.77 12.86
C LEU A 329 -12.10 22.73 14.00
N PRO A 330 -12.78 22.98 15.13
CA PRO A 330 -12.62 22.19 16.36
C PRO A 330 -13.10 20.74 16.22
N ILE A 331 -14.03 20.48 15.30
CA ILE A 331 -14.62 19.15 15.07
C ILE A 331 -13.89 18.40 13.93
N PHE A 332 -13.24 19.12 13.02
CA PHE A 332 -12.60 18.55 11.84
C PHE A 332 -11.52 17.52 12.20
N ARG A 333 -10.75 17.79 13.27
CA ARG A 333 -9.77 16.83 13.80
C ARG A 333 -10.43 15.49 14.16
N GLY A 334 -11.51 15.52 14.95
CA GLY A 334 -12.23 14.32 15.36
C GLY A 334 -12.75 13.54 14.16
N ARG A 335 -13.33 14.24 13.18
CA ARG A 335 -13.81 13.63 11.93
C ARG A 335 -12.69 12.98 11.11
N LEU A 336 -11.52 13.63 11.02
CA LEU A 336 -10.37 13.03 10.35
C LEU A 336 -9.89 11.79 11.10
N GLU A 337 -9.81 11.84 12.43
CA GLU A 337 -9.44 10.67 13.25
C GLU A 337 -10.44 9.53 13.06
N ASP A 338 -11.74 9.81 13.05
CA ASP A 338 -12.79 8.82 12.80
C ASP A 338 -12.69 8.22 11.40
N LEU A 339 -12.47 9.04 10.37
CA LEU A 339 -12.23 8.56 9.02
C LEU A 339 -11.00 7.66 8.99
N ALA A 340 -9.92 8.07 9.63
CA ALA A 340 -8.68 7.33 9.70
C ALA A 340 -8.92 5.95 10.35
N LEU A 341 -9.52 5.91 11.55
CA LEU A 341 -9.89 4.68 12.25
C LEU A 341 -10.76 3.77 11.39
N SER A 342 -11.68 4.35 10.62
CA SER A 342 -12.58 3.60 9.77
C SER A 342 -11.87 2.84 8.62
N PHE A 343 -10.66 3.28 8.20
CA PHE A 343 -9.78 2.51 7.31
C PHE A 343 -9.14 1.34 8.06
N CYS A 344 -8.71 1.53 9.32
CA CYS A 344 -8.17 0.46 10.17
C CYS A 344 -9.20 -0.61 10.54
N ASP A 345 -10.45 -0.22 10.84
CA ASP A 345 -11.53 -1.15 11.18
C ASP A 345 -11.78 -2.14 10.05
N LYS A 346 -11.79 -1.67 8.80
CA LYS A 346 -11.90 -2.55 7.61
C LYS A 346 -10.71 -3.49 7.46
N LEU A 347 -9.54 -3.05 7.92
CA LEU A 347 -8.31 -3.83 7.88
C LEU A 347 -8.20 -4.81 9.04
N GLY A 348 -9.15 -4.87 9.99
CA GLY A 348 -9.06 -5.75 11.16
C GLY A 348 -7.79 -5.54 12.00
N LEU A 349 -7.14 -4.40 11.85
CA LEU A 349 -5.93 -4.04 12.60
C LEU A 349 -6.37 -3.51 13.96
N PRO A 350 -5.64 -3.84 15.05
CA PRO A 350 -5.97 -3.29 16.34
C PRO A 350 -5.93 -1.75 16.25
N SER A 351 -7.01 -1.10 16.68
CA SER A 351 -7.12 0.36 16.75
C SER A 351 -6.15 1.01 17.76
N LYS A 352 -5.28 0.19 18.36
CA LYS A 352 -4.18 0.57 19.24
C LYS A 352 -2.92 -0.22 18.86
N PRO A 353 -1.76 0.43 18.66
CA PRO A 353 -0.50 -0.28 18.85
C PRO A 353 -0.38 -0.67 20.34
N GLU A 354 0.00 -1.92 20.61
CA GLU A 354 0.37 -2.35 21.98
C GLU A 354 1.65 -1.67 22.47
#